data_AF-U6DZH0-F1
#
_entry.id   AF-U6DZH0-F1
#
_cell.length_a   1.000
_cell.length_b   1.000
_cell.length_c   1.000
_cell.angle_alpha   90.00
_cell.angle_beta   90.00
_cell.angle_gamma   90.00
#
_symmetry.space_group_name_H-M   'P 1'
#
loop_
_entity.id
_entity.type
_entity.pdbx_description
1 polymer ?
#
loop_
_entity_poly.entity_id
_entity_poly.type
_entity_poly.pdbx_seq_one_letter_code
_entity_poly.pdbx_strand_id
1 'polypeptide(L)'
;LLTLIGATGISYGVGLKSKFGVDVVGDIPAGLVPPAAPNPQLFASLVGYAFTIAVVGFAIAISLGKIFALRHGYRVDSNQELVALGLSNLIGGIFQCFPVSCSMSRSLVQEGSGGNTQVAGAVSSLFILIIIVKLGELFRDLPKAVLAAAIIVNLKGMLKQFTDIPSLWKSNRMDLLIWLVTFVATILLNLDIGLAIAVVFSLLLVVFRTQLPHYSVLGQVPDTDIYQDVAEYSEAREVPGVKVFRSSATMYFANAELYSDALKKRCGVDVDHLISKKKKWLRKQEQKLKRMQKTLQKQTASSEGTSVSVQVNTIITDVESNNVDDSMARASAGNELEDTTASGQEDAKAANGSTLKALGLPQPHFHSLVLDLGALSFVDTVCIKSLKNIFRDFREIEVEVYMAACHAPVVSQLEAGHFFDASITKQHLFASVHDAVLFALQHPRSSPASPVLTTKL
;
A
#
# COMPACT_ATOMS: atom_id res chain seq x y z
N LEU A 1 32.02 18.94 32.83
CA LEU A 1 32.98 20.06 32.87
C LEU A 1 33.97 19.94 34.02
N LEU A 2 33.52 19.87 35.27
CA LEU A 2 34.41 19.74 36.45
C LEU A 2 35.39 18.56 36.33
N THR A 3 34.93 17.39 35.88
CA THR A 3 35.79 16.23 35.64
C THR A 3 36.87 16.49 34.60
N LEU A 4 36.55 17.26 33.53
CA LEU A 4 37.52 17.60 32.49
C LEU A 4 38.57 18.56 33.03
N ILE A 5 38.14 19.64 33.70
CA ILE A 5 39.05 20.64 34.27
C ILE A 5 39.94 20.01 35.34
N GLY A 6 39.36 19.24 36.27
CA GLY A 6 40.10 18.55 37.33
C GLY A 6 41.09 17.54 36.77
N ALA A 7 40.68 16.73 35.79
CA ALA A 7 41.58 15.76 35.18
C ALA A 7 42.72 16.43 34.40
N THR A 8 42.47 17.52 33.68
CA THR A 8 43.53 18.27 33.00
C THR A 8 44.50 18.88 34.00
N GLY A 9 44.00 19.47 35.09
CA GLY A 9 44.85 20.05 36.15
C GLY A 9 45.73 18.99 36.83
N ILE A 10 45.18 17.81 37.12
CA ILE A 10 45.94 16.68 37.66
C ILE A 10 46.98 16.19 36.63
N SER A 11 46.57 16.06 35.37
CA SER A 11 47.46 15.59 34.29
C SER A 11 48.67 16.50 34.09
N TYR A 12 48.43 17.81 34.08
CA TYR A 12 49.46 18.84 34.03
C TYR A 12 50.36 18.82 35.27
N GLY A 13 49.77 18.89 36.47
CA GLY A 13 50.53 18.99 37.72
C GLY A 13 51.36 17.76 38.06
N VAL A 14 50.86 16.56 37.74
CA VAL A 14 51.57 15.30 37.97
C VAL A 14 52.53 14.98 36.83
N GLY A 15 52.25 15.47 35.61
CA GLY A 15 52.99 15.13 34.39
C GLY A 15 52.65 13.72 33.90
N LEU A 16 51.35 13.41 33.72
CA LEU A 16 50.90 12.05 33.38
C LEU A 16 51.47 11.54 32.05
N LYS A 17 51.61 12.41 31.06
CA LYS A 17 52.22 12.07 29.77
C LYS A 17 53.71 11.71 29.92
N SER A 18 54.49 12.54 30.61
CA SER A 18 55.94 12.38 30.69
C SER A 18 56.37 11.28 31.65
N LYS A 19 55.66 11.10 32.77
CA LYS A 19 56.02 10.10 33.79
C LYS A 19 55.40 8.72 33.56
N PHE A 20 54.19 8.66 33.00
CA PHE A 20 53.41 7.42 32.90
C PHE A 20 53.01 7.06 31.47
N GLY A 21 53.43 7.85 30.46
CA GLY A 21 53.12 7.57 29.06
C GLY A 21 51.62 7.65 28.72
N VAL A 22 50.82 8.37 29.53
CA VAL A 22 49.38 8.50 29.28
C VAL A 22 49.14 9.34 28.03
N ASP A 23 48.27 8.85 27.16
CA ASP A 23 47.90 9.55 25.94
C ASP A 23 46.96 10.74 26.24
N VAL A 24 47.36 11.92 25.77
CA VAL A 24 46.67 13.20 25.99
C VAL A 24 46.27 13.82 24.66
N VAL A 25 45.34 14.77 24.68
CA VAL A 25 44.83 15.44 23.47
C VAL A 25 45.96 16.05 22.63
N GLY A 26 46.94 16.69 23.28
CA GLY A 26 48.04 17.35 22.58
C GLY A 26 47.66 18.72 22.04
N ASP A 27 48.41 19.20 21.05
CA ASP A 27 48.23 20.56 20.53
C ASP A 27 46.89 20.72 19.81
N ILE A 28 46.10 21.69 20.28
CA ILE A 28 44.83 22.07 19.68
C ILE A 28 45.07 23.37 18.91
N PRO A 29 44.84 23.41 17.58
CA PRO A 29 45.02 24.63 16.80
C PRO A 29 44.08 25.72 17.34
N ALA A 30 44.67 26.80 17.83
CA ALA A 30 43.93 27.96 18.32
C ALA A 30 43.55 28.87 17.14
N GLY A 31 42.31 29.36 17.14
CA GLY A 31 41.80 30.29 16.13
C GLY A 31 40.78 29.68 15.16
N LEU A 32 40.27 30.53 14.28
CA LEU A 32 39.27 30.16 13.28
C LEU A 32 39.94 29.67 12.00
N VAL A 33 39.38 28.61 11.43
CA VAL A 33 39.80 28.10 10.12
C VAL A 33 39.18 28.98 9.02
N PRO A 34 39.96 29.42 8.02
CA PRO A 34 39.41 30.22 6.92
C PRO A 34 38.42 29.41 6.08
N PRO A 35 37.41 30.08 5.49
CA PRO A 35 36.44 29.40 4.63
C PRO A 35 37.13 28.81 3.40
N ALA A 36 36.74 27.59 3.02
CA ALA A 36 37.25 26.89 1.85
C ALA A 36 36.10 26.38 0.98
N ALA A 37 36.26 26.50 -0.34
CA ALA A 37 35.29 25.95 -1.29
C ALA A 37 35.41 24.41 -1.32
N PRO A 38 34.28 23.67 -1.30
CA PRO A 38 34.31 22.21 -1.37
C PRO A 38 34.76 21.75 -2.77
N ASN A 39 35.60 20.70 -2.85
CA ASN A 39 36.06 20.17 -4.13
C ASN A 39 34.93 19.45 -4.87
N PRO A 40 34.49 19.92 -6.06
CA PRO A 40 33.39 19.31 -6.80
C PRO A 40 33.66 17.86 -7.24
N GLN A 41 34.93 17.48 -7.39
CA GLN A 41 35.32 16.14 -7.84
C GLN A 41 34.92 15.05 -6.83
N LEU A 42 34.79 15.40 -5.55
CA LEU A 42 34.40 14.48 -4.47
C LEU A 42 32.88 14.29 -4.37
N PHE A 43 32.07 15.09 -5.06
CA PHE A 43 30.61 15.03 -4.89
C PHE A 43 30.04 13.70 -5.38
N ALA A 44 30.53 13.21 -6.53
CA ALA A 44 30.07 11.95 -7.10
C ALA A 44 30.37 10.75 -6.19
N SER A 45 31.52 10.75 -5.49
CA SER A 45 31.89 9.65 -4.57
C SER A 45 31.22 9.75 -3.20
N LEU A 46 30.81 10.96 -2.77
CA LEU A 46 30.26 11.20 -1.43
C LEU A 46 28.73 11.29 -1.39
N VAL A 47 28.05 11.38 -2.53
CA VAL A 47 26.58 11.59 -2.58
C VAL A 47 25.78 10.54 -1.80
N GLY A 48 26.20 9.26 -1.86
CA GLY A 48 25.54 8.17 -1.12
C GLY A 48 25.64 8.35 0.40
N TYR A 49 26.85 8.62 0.91
CA TYR A 49 27.06 8.88 2.34
C TYR A 49 26.36 10.15 2.80
N ALA A 50 26.41 11.21 2.00
CA ALA A 50 25.74 12.48 2.30
C ALA A 50 24.22 12.30 2.40
N PHE A 51 23.62 11.52 1.50
CA PHE A 51 22.19 11.20 1.55
C PHE A 51 21.81 10.47 2.84
N THR A 52 22.55 9.42 3.21
CA THR A 52 22.31 8.68 4.45
C THR A 52 22.44 9.59 5.68
N ILE A 53 23.50 10.38 5.77
CA ILE A 53 23.72 11.30 6.90
C ILE A 53 22.61 12.34 6.98
N ALA A 54 22.15 12.88 5.84
CA ALA A 54 21.05 13.85 5.80
C ALA A 54 19.73 13.23 6.29
N VAL A 55 19.39 12.01 5.83
CA VAL A 55 18.17 11.31 6.25
C VAL A 55 18.20 11.01 7.75
N VAL A 56 19.30 10.43 8.26
CA VAL A 56 19.44 10.11 9.68
C VAL A 56 19.45 11.38 10.52
N GLY A 57 20.23 12.38 10.11
CA GLY A 57 20.36 13.65 10.80
C GLY A 57 19.02 14.38 10.91
N PHE A 58 18.24 14.42 9.82
CA PHE A 58 16.91 15.00 9.82
C PHE A 58 15.92 14.18 10.65
N ALA A 59 15.93 12.85 10.52
CA ALA A 59 15.03 11.97 11.27
C ALA A 59 15.21 12.14 12.80
N ILE A 60 16.45 12.24 13.28
CA ILE A 60 16.74 12.49 14.70
C ILE A 60 16.28 13.91 15.10
N ALA A 61 16.56 14.92 14.26
CA ALA A 61 16.16 16.30 14.51
C ALA A 61 14.64 16.46 14.64
N ILE A 62 13.86 15.95 13.68
CA ILE A 62 12.40 16.05 13.71
C ILE A 62 11.79 15.21 14.83
N SER A 63 12.37 14.05 15.13
CA SER A 63 11.90 13.20 16.24
C SER A 63 12.05 13.92 17.58
N LEU A 64 13.21 14.52 17.83
CA LEU A 64 13.45 15.31 19.04
C LEU A 64 12.58 16.57 19.09
N GLY A 65 12.45 17.27 17.96
CA GLY A 65 11.58 18.43 17.83
C GLY A 65 10.14 18.11 18.21
N LYS A 66 9.58 17.00 17.68
CA LYS A 66 8.23 16.54 18.01
C LYS A 66 8.06 16.15 19.48
N ILE A 67 9.08 15.56 20.12
CA ILE A 67 9.04 15.25 21.56
C ILE A 67 8.85 16.53 22.38
N PHE A 68 9.63 17.58 22.10
CA PHE A 68 9.50 18.85 22.81
C PHE A 68 8.22 19.60 22.44
N ALA A 69 7.78 19.54 21.18
CA ALA A 69 6.52 20.11 20.73
C ALA A 69 5.33 19.55 21.52
N LEU A 70 5.33 18.23 21.74
CA LEU A 70 4.29 17.54 22.48
C LEU A 70 4.35 17.85 23.99
N ARG A 71 5.54 18.04 24.56
CA ARG A 71 5.71 18.44 25.97
C ARG A 71 5.27 19.87 26.27
N HIS A 72 5.58 20.80 25.37
CA HIS A 72 5.35 22.24 25.58
C HIS A 72 4.15 22.80 24.81
N GLY A 73 3.41 21.94 24.09
CA GLY A 73 2.16 22.31 23.42
C GLY A 73 2.31 23.21 22.19
N TYR A 74 3.45 23.20 21.52
CA TYR A 74 3.67 23.94 20.27
C TYR A 74 3.69 23.02 19.04
N ARG A 75 3.68 23.60 17.84
CA ARG A 75 3.73 22.85 16.57
C ARG A 75 5.12 22.98 15.95
N VAL A 76 5.62 21.89 15.36
CA VAL A 76 6.87 21.86 14.61
C VAL A 76 6.55 21.66 13.14
N ASP A 77 7.11 22.53 12.29
CA ASP A 77 7.06 22.37 10.84
C ASP A 77 8.27 21.54 10.37
N SER A 78 7.99 20.38 9.77
CA SER A 78 9.04 19.46 9.30
C SER A 78 9.82 20.01 8.11
N ASN A 79 9.19 20.79 7.25
CA ASN A 79 9.86 21.39 6.09
C ASN A 79 10.83 22.49 6.53
N GLN A 80 10.41 23.31 7.50
CA GLN A 80 11.24 24.37 8.05
C GLN A 80 12.49 23.81 8.75
N GLU A 81 12.34 22.74 9.54
CA GLU A 81 13.48 22.07 10.19
C GLU A 81 14.45 21.46 9.16
N LEU A 82 13.94 20.88 8.06
CA LEU A 82 14.79 20.33 7.00
C LEU A 82 15.63 21.42 6.33
N VAL A 83 15.01 22.56 5.99
CA VAL A 83 15.70 23.71 5.39
C VAL A 83 16.71 24.30 6.37
N ALA A 84 16.34 24.48 7.65
CA ALA A 84 17.24 25.02 8.66
C ALA A 84 18.47 24.12 8.90
N LEU A 85 18.28 22.80 8.96
CA LEU A 85 19.36 21.84 9.12
C LEU A 85 20.26 21.81 7.89
N GLY A 86 19.68 21.87 6.68
CA GLY A 86 20.41 21.93 5.42
C GLY A 86 21.26 23.18 5.30
N LEU A 87 20.70 24.37 5.59
CA LEU A 87 21.44 25.64 5.57
C LEU A 87 22.56 25.67 6.61
N SER A 88 22.31 25.15 7.81
CA SER A 88 23.33 25.07 8.87
C SER A 88 24.52 24.22 8.44
N ASN A 89 24.27 23.07 7.80
CA ASN A 89 25.32 22.18 7.29
C ASN A 89 26.01 22.72 6.04
N LEU A 90 25.29 23.46 5.17
CA LEU A 90 25.89 24.12 4.01
C LEU A 90 26.90 25.18 4.44
N ILE A 91 26.49 26.07 5.37
CA ILE A 91 27.38 27.09 5.94
C ILE A 91 28.53 26.41 6.67
N GLY A 92 28.25 25.42 7.54
CA GLY A 92 29.27 24.66 8.25
C GLY A 92 30.30 24.02 7.31
N GLY A 93 29.87 23.45 6.19
CA GLY A 93 30.76 22.83 5.20
C GLY A 93 31.77 23.81 4.60
N ILE A 94 31.39 25.07 4.36
CA ILE A 94 32.30 26.13 3.89
C ILE A 94 33.39 26.43 4.94
N PHE A 95 33.05 26.34 6.22
CA PHE A 95 33.97 26.51 7.35
C PHE A 95 34.65 25.20 7.78
N GLN A 96 34.66 24.18 6.91
CA GLN A 96 35.31 22.87 7.15
C GLN A 96 34.74 22.11 8.37
N CYS A 97 33.47 22.33 8.72
CA CYS A 97 32.79 21.55 9.76
C CYS A 97 32.35 20.18 9.23
N PHE A 98 32.36 19.18 10.12
CA PHE A 98 31.70 17.91 9.87
C PHE A 98 30.16 18.08 9.92
N PRO A 99 29.39 17.20 9.28
CA PRO A 99 27.93 17.25 9.32
C PRO A 99 27.39 17.21 10.75
N VAL A 100 26.53 18.16 11.10
CA VAL A 100 25.92 18.29 12.43
C VAL A 100 24.43 17.98 12.39
N SER A 101 23.92 17.47 13.51
CA SER A 101 22.49 17.32 13.81
C SER A 101 22.23 17.73 15.27
N CYS A 102 21.00 17.56 15.74
CA CYS A 102 20.63 17.85 17.11
C CYS A 102 21.33 16.90 18.11
N SER A 103 21.48 17.36 19.35
CA SER A 103 22.05 16.56 20.43
C SER A 103 21.00 16.32 21.49
N MET A 104 20.47 15.09 21.55
CA MET A 104 19.45 14.70 22.52
C MET A 104 19.89 15.02 23.96
N SER A 105 21.11 14.64 24.34
CA SER A 105 21.63 14.89 25.70
C SER A 105 21.72 16.38 26.03
N ARG A 106 22.23 17.23 25.11
CA ARG A 106 22.35 18.67 25.38
C ARG A 106 21.01 19.38 25.41
N SER A 107 20.09 19.03 24.50
CA SER A 107 18.76 19.62 24.47
C SER A 107 17.94 19.25 25.71
N LEU A 108 18.04 18.01 26.20
CA LEU A 108 17.37 17.60 27.45
C LEU A 108 17.93 18.33 28.67
N VAL A 109 19.24 18.55 28.74
CA VAL A 109 19.84 19.33 29.84
C VAL A 109 19.40 20.80 29.77
N GLN A 110 19.38 21.38 28.57
CA GLN A 110 18.92 22.77 28.37
C GLN A 110 17.44 22.92 28.78
N GLU A 111 16.56 22.02 28.32
CA GLU A 111 15.15 21.99 28.70
C GLU A 111 14.98 21.80 30.21
N GLY A 112 15.68 20.80 30.78
CA GLY A 112 15.62 20.51 32.22
C GLY A 112 16.15 21.63 33.11
N SER A 113 17.01 22.51 32.57
CA SER A 113 17.48 23.72 33.24
C SER A 113 16.56 24.92 33.07
N GLY A 114 15.40 24.76 32.40
CA GLY A 114 14.43 25.82 32.15
C GLY A 114 14.68 26.64 30.88
N GLY A 115 15.60 26.22 30.00
CA GLY A 115 15.88 26.92 28.74
C GLY A 115 14.74 26.76 27.73
N ASN A 116 14.02 27.85 27.46
CA ASN A 116 12.82 27.88 26.63
C ASN A 116 12.95 28.68 25.32
N THR A 117 14.12 29.27 25.04
CA THR A 117 14.38 30.06 23.83
C THR A 117 15.68 29.66 23.13
N GLN A 118 15.78 29.98 21.84
CA GLN A 118 17.01 29.74 21.05
C GLN A 118 18.20 30.60 21.48
N VAL A 119 17.98 31.63 22.31
CA VAL A 119 19.04 32.46 22.90
C VAL A 119 20.01 31.59 23.71
N ALA A 120 19.52 30.54 24.38
CA ALA A 120 20.38 29.58 25.09
C ALA A 120 21.39 28.90 24.15
N GLY A 121 20.97 28.58 22.92
CA GLY A 121 21.85 28.04 21.88
C GLY A 121 22.91 29.05 21.41
N ALA A 122 22.52 30.31 21.22
CA ALA A 122 23.43 31.39 20.83
C ALA A 122 24.47 31.71 21.92
N VAL A 123 24.07 31.72 23.19
CA VAL A 123 25.00 31.89 24.32
C VAL A 123 25.96 30.70 24.39
N SER A 124 25.46 29.49 24.16
CA SER A 124 26.29 28.28 24.13
C SER A 124 27.32 28.31 23.00
N SER A 125 26.95 28.77 21.79
CA SER A 125 27.89 28.88 20.67
C SER A 125 28.94 29.96 20.90
N LEU A 126 28.57 31.10 21.51
CA LEU A 126 29.52 32.14 21.91
C LEU A 126 30.55 31.62 22.91
N PHE A 127 30.12 30.82 23.89
CA PHE A 127 31.04 30.22 24.85
C PHE A 127 32.02 29.25 24.18
N ILE A 128 31.54 28.43 23.24
CA ILE A 128 32.42 27.54 22.45
C ILE A 128 33.41 28.35 21.60
N LEU A 129 32.99 29.48 21.01
CA LEU A 129 33.87 30.36 20.26
C LEU A 129 35.01 30.91 21.13
N ILE A 130 34.70 31.37 22.36
CA ILE A 130 35.72 31.84 23.31
C ILE A 130 36.71 30.72 23.64
N ILE A 131 36.21 29.47 23.80
CA ILE A 131 37.07 28.32 24.08
C ILE A 131 38.05 28.07 22.92
N ILE A 132 37.57 28.06 21.69
CA ILE A 132 38.40 27.80 20.49
C ILE A 132 39.47 28.87 20.29
N VAL A 133 39.16 30.14 20.55
CA VAL A 133 40.08 31.25 20.28
C VAL A 133 41.12 31.45 21.40
N LYS A 134 40.75 31.23 22.67
CA LYS A 134 41.63 31.58 23.81
C LYS A 134 41.93 30.45 24.79
N LEU A 135 41.03 29.49 24.98
CA LEU A 135 41.18 28.48 26.04
C LEU A 135 41.57 27.09 25.50
N GLY A 136 41.74 26.92 24.19
CA GLY A 136 42.09 25.63 23.58
C GLY A 136 43.37 25.04 24.16
N GLU A 137 44.40 25.86 24.37
CA GLU A 137 45.69 25.43 24.95
C GLU A 137 45.55 24.82 26.35
N LEU A 138 44.55 25.26 27.12
CA LEU A 138 44.32 24.75 28.48
C LEU A 138 43.94 23.27 28.50
N PHE A 139 43.51 22.71 27.36
CA PHE A 139 43.12 21.30 27.23
C PHE A 139 44.22 20.40 26.66
N ARG A 140 45.45 20.90 26.44
CA ARG A 140 46.56 20.13 25.85
C ARG A 140 46.88 18.84 26.62
N ASP A 141 46.91 18.93 27.94
CA ASP A 141 47.23 17.80 28.82
C ASP A 141 46.02 16.95 29.21
N LEU A 142 44.85 17.18 28.62
CA LEU A 142 43.66 16.40 28.92
C LEU A 142 43.85 14.92 28.52
N PRO A 143 43.71 13.95 29.45
CA PRO A 143 43.86 12.54 29.12
C PRO A 143 42.72 12.02 28.22
N LYS A 144 43.05 11.28 27.15
CA LYS A 144 42.05 10.70 26.24
C LYS A 144 41.11 9.71 26.93
N ALA A 145 41.56 9.05 28.00
CA ALA A 145 40.74 8.16 28.83
C ALA A 145 39.51 8.86 29.44
N VAL A 146 39.64 10.14 29.83
CA VAL A 146 38.53 10.91 30.41
C VAL A 146 37.49 11.25 29.35
N LEU A 147 37.93 11.54 28.12
CA LEU A 147 37.04 11.73 26.98
C LEU A 147 36.27 10.45 26.66
N ALA A 148 36.94 9.28 26.66
CA ALA A 148 36.30 7.99 26.46
C ALA A 148 35.25 7.68 27.55
N ALA A 149 35.58 7.94 28.82
CA ALA A 149 34.63 7.78 29.93
C ALA A 149 33.40 8.70 29.76
N ALA A 150 33.59 9.94 29.34
CA ALA A 150 32.49 10.87 29.07
C ALA A 150 31.57 10.36 27.95
N ILE A 151 32.12 9.76 26.90
CA ILE A 151 31.34 9.15 25.81
C ILE A 151 30.51 7.97 26.35
N ILE A 152 31.10 7.05 27.12
CA ILE A 152 30.40 5.90 27.70
C ILE A 152 29.22 6.34 28.58
N VAL A 153 29.43 7.35 29.44
CA VAL A 153 28.39 7.88 30.31
C VAL A 153 27.24 8.48 29.50
N ASN A 154 27.53 9.19 28.41
CA ASN A 154 26.51 9.76 27.53
C ASN A 154 25.72 8.68 26.79
N LEU A 155 26.35 7.56 26.41
CA LEU A 155 25.70 6.46 25.71
C LEU A 155 24.83 5.58 26.62
N LYS A 156 25.00 5.64 27.94
CA LYS A 156 24.21 4.85 28.92
C LYS A 156 22.69 4.99 28.70
N GLY A 157 22.20 6.20 28.42
CA GLY A 157 20.78 6.45 28.18
C GLY A 157 20.26 5.75 26.93
N MET A 158 21.06 5.74 25.85
CA MET A 158 20.74 5.06 24.61
C MET A 158 20.78 3.54 24.79
N LEU A 159 21.78 3.01 25.50
CA LEU A 159 21.88 1.56 25.79
C LEU A 159 20.76 1.05 26.68
N LYS A 160 20.07 1.90 27.43
CA LYS A 160 18.90 1.48 28.20
C LYS A 160 17.75 1.00 27.28
N GLN A 161 17.71 1.40 26.01
CA GLN A 161 16.65 0.99 25.07
C GLN A 161 16.58 -0.53 24.83
N PHE A 162 17.65 -1.29 25.12
CA PHE A 162 17.60 -2.76 25.08
C PHE A 162 16.57 -3.35 26.06
N THR A 163 16.15 -2.60 27.09
CA THR A 163 15.09 -3.05 28.01
C THR A 163 13.70 -3.09 27.37
N ASP A 164 13.53 -2.51 26.18
CA ASP A 164 12.23 -2.44 25.49
C ASP A 164 11.91 -3.72 24.71
N ILE A 165 12.91 -4.59 24.45
CA ILE A 165 12.76 -5.83 23.68
C ILE A 165 11.67 -6.77 24.26
N PRO A 166 11.63 -7.06 25.58
CA PRO A 166 10.57 -7.91 26.14
C PRO A 166 9.17 -7.31 26.02
N SER A 167 9.07 -5.98 26.05
CA SER A 167 7.81 -5.26 25.84
C SER A 167 7.34 -5.40 24.39
N LEU A 168 8.25 -5.16 23.43
CA LEU A 168 7.98 -5.32 22.00
C LEU A 168 7.59 -6.76 21.65
N TRP A 169 8.26 -7.77 22.22
CA TRP A 169 7.91 -9.18 21.99
C TRP A 169 6.47 -9.52 22.39
N LYS A 170 5.99 -8.95 23.51
CA LYS A 170 4.63 -9.18 24.00
C LYS A 170 3.58 -8.38 23.23
N SER A 171 3.91 -7.17 22.79
CA SER A 171 2.96 -6.25 22.16
C SER A 171 2.88 -6.43 20.63
N ASN A 172 4.01 -6.33 19.93
CA ASN A 172 4.05 -6.39 18.47
C ASN A 172 5.33 -7.06 17.97
N ARG A 173 5.22 -8.35 17.63
CA ARG A 173 6.33 -9.15 17.10
C ARG A 173 6.90 -8.60 15.80
N MET A 174 6.10 -7.91 15.00
CA MET A 174 6.53 -7.34 13.72
C MET A 174 7.44 -6.13 13.94
N ASP A 175 7.13 -5.27 14.91
CA ASP A 175 7.99 -4.14 15.25
C ASP A 175 9.32 -4.61 15.86
N LEU A 176 9.28 -5.66 16.67
CA LEU A 176 10.50 -6.29 17.17
C LEU A 176 11.36 -6.87 16.03
N LEU A 177 10.74 -7.46 15.01
CA LEU A 177 11.46 -7.99 13.86
C LEU A 177 12.17 -6.86 13.10
N ILE A 178 11.51 -5.71 12.88
CA ILE A 178 12.14 -4.52 12.29
C ILE A 178 13.31 -4.06 13.16
N TRP A 179 13.12 -3.99 14.48
CA TRP A 179 14.18 -3.61 15.42
C TRP A 179 15.39 -4.54 15.33
N LEU A 180 15.18 -5.86 15.33
CA LEU A 180 16.24 -6.86 15.28
C LEU A 180 16.98 -6.83 13.94
N VAL A 181 16.24 -6.77 12.82
CA VAL A 181 16.85 -6.66 11.48
C VAL A 181 17.69 -5.40 11.37
N THR A 182 17.18 -4.27 11.85
CA THR A 182 17.91 -2.98 11.84
C THR A 182 19.18 -3.06 12.69
N PHE A 183 19.09 -3.62 13.90
CA PHE A 183 20.23 -3.78 14.81
C PHE A 183 21.31 -4.69 14.23
N VAL A 184 20.94 -5.86 13.72
CA VAL A 184 21.88 -6.83 13.15
C VAL A 184 22.50 -6.28 11.87
N ALA A 185 21.70 -5.67 10.99
CA ALA A 185 22.19 -5.12 9.74
C ALA A 185 23.18 -3.96 9.97
N THR A 186 22.89 -3.04 10.90
CA THR A 186 23.78 -1.90 11.19
C THR A 186 25.11 -2.32 11.82
N ILE A 187 25.13 -3.36 12.65
CA ILE A 187 26.36 -3.90 13.25
C ILE A 187 27.22 -4.62 12.22
N LEU A 188 26.62 -5.43 11.34
CA LEU A 188 27.37 -6.28 10.41
C LEU A 188 27.77 -5.58 9.11
N LEU A 189 26.95 -4.64 8.61
CA LEU A 189 27.08 -4.05 7.27
C LEU A 189 27.38 -2.55 7.28
N ASN A 190 27.67 -1.97 8.44
CA ASN A 190 27.76 -0.53 8.70
C ASN A 190 26.39 0.18 8.71
N LEU A 191 26.41 1.43 9.20
CA LEU A 191 25.23 2.24 9.46
C LEU A 191 24.42 2.56 8.20
N ASP A 192 25.10 2.86 7.08
CA ASP A 192 24.50 3.28 5.82
C ASP A 192 23.75 2.15 5.13
N ILE A 193 24.38 0.99 4.96
CA ILE A 193 23.74 -0.20 4.38
C ILE A 193 22.67 -0.72 5.35
N GLY A 194 22.95 -0.73 6.65
CA GLY A 194 22.00 -1.17 7.67
C GLY A 194 20.70 -0.37 7.68
N LEU A 195 20.79 0.97 7.54
CA LEU A 195 19.61 1.83 7.43
C LEU A 195 18.82 1.54 6.14
N ALA A 196 19.50 1.38 5.00
CA ALA A 196 18.83 1.08 3.74
C ALA A 196 18.05 -0.25 3.82
N ILE A 197 18.66 -1.28 4.40
CA ILE A 197 18.01 -2.58 4.65
C ILE A 197 16.80 -2.41 5.57
N ALA A 198 16.93 -1.65 6.67
CA ALA A 198 15.85 -1.41 7.61
C ALA A 198 14.63 -0.74 6.94
N VAL A 199 14.86 0.27 6.11
CA VAL A 199 13.78 0.98 5.38
C VAL A 199 13.09 0.05 4.39
N VAL A 200 13.86 -0.67 3.57
CA VAL A 200 13.30 -1.63 2.60
C VAL A 200 12.54 -2.74 3.31
N PHE A 201 13.10 -3.29 4.38
CA PHE A 201 12.46 -4.34 5.18
C PHE A 201 11.16 -3.86 5.82
N SER A 202 11.14 -2.65 6.38
CA SER A 202 9.93 -2.04 6.95
C SER A 202 8.83 -1.88 5.90
N LEU A 203 9.16 -1.38 4.70
CA LEU A 203 8.20 -1.26 3.59
C LEU A 203 7.67 -2.62 3.13
N LEU A 204 8.55 -3.62 2.97
CA LEU A 204 8.15 -4.99 2.61
C LEU A 204 7.22 -5.60 3.66
N LEU A 205 7.52 -5.39 4.94
CA LEU A 205 6.71 -5.89 6.04
C LEU A 205 5.30 -5.28 6.04
N VAL A 206 5.17 -3.99 5.70
CA VAL A 206 3.86 -3.36 5.48
C VAL A 206 3.11 -4.05 4.34
N VAL A 207 3.77 -4.31 3.21
CA VAL A 207 3.17 -5.01 2.05
C VAL A 207 2.71 -6.42 2.42
N PHE A 208 3.54 -7.21 3.10
CA PHE A 208 3.17 -8.56 3.53
C PHE A 208 1.99 -8.55 4.51
N ARG A 209 1.95 -7.57 5.41
CA ARG A 209 0.83 -7.40 6.35
C ARG A 209 -0.48 -7.06 5.64
N THR A 210 -0.45 -6.26 4.58
CA THR A 210 -1.65 -5.89 3.83
C THR A 210 -2.12 -6.98 2.85
N GLN A 211 -1.24 -7.93 2.51
CA GLN A 211 -1.58 -9.06 1.62
C GLN A 211 -2.41 -10.16 2.29
N LEU A 212 -2.38 -10.29 3.61
CA LEU A 212 -3.10 -11.33 4.35
C LEU A 212 -4.21 -10.73 5.24
N PRO A 213 -5.25 -10.12 4.65
CA PRO A 213 -6.37 -9.60 5.43
C PRO A 213 -7.25 -10.73 5.96
N HIS A 214 -8.04 -10.39 6.98
CA HIS A 214 -9.09 -11.27 7.47
C HIS A 214 -10.31 -11.16 6.56
N TYR A 215 -10.80 -12.31 6.11
CA TYR A 215 -12.01 -12.42 5.28
C TYR A 215 -13.13 -13.05 6.08
N SER A 216 -14.25 -12.34 6.17
CA SER A 216 -15.41 -12.68 6.99
C SER A 216 -16.68 -12.78 6.17
N VAL A 217 -17.56 -13.71 6.55
CA VAL A 217 -18.95 -13.75 6.08
C VAL A 217 -19.79 -13.11 7.17
N LEU A 218 -20.58 -12.09 6.80
CA LEU A 218 -21.36 -11.35 7.77
C LEU A 218 -22.75 -11.96 7.94
N GLY A 219 -23.19 -12.02 9.19
CA GLY A 219 -24.55 -12.31 9.59
C GLY A 219 -25.20 -11.10 10.24
N GLN A 220 -26.51 -11.03 10.15
CA GLN A 220 -27.32 -9.99 10.79
C GLN A 220 -27.54 -10.36 12.26
N VAL A 221 -27.37 -9.40 13.16
CA VAL A 221 -27.83 -9.53 14.54
C VAL A 221 -29.36 -9.37 14.55
N PRO A 222 -30.12 -10.29 15.18
CA PRO A 222 -31.58 -10.30 15.12
C PRO A 222 -32.21 -8.93 15.44
N ASP A 223 -33.22 -8.54 14.66
CA ASP A 223 -33.99 -7.29 14.82
C ASP A 223 -33.17 -5.99 14.77
N THR A 224 -31.97 -6.03 14.19
CA THR A 224 -31.11 -4.84 14.00
C THR A 224 -30.59 -4.74 12.55
N ASP A 225 -30.01 -3.60 12.21
CA ASP A 225 -29.30 -3.34 10.95
C ASP A 225 -27.80 -3.69 11.04
N ILE A 226 -27.36 -4.33 12.14
CA ILE A 226 -25.96 -4.60 12.43
C ILE A 226 -25.53 -5.93 11.80
N TYR A 227 -24.45 -5.89 11.01
CA TYR A 227 -23.83 -7.06 10.38
C TYR A 227 -22.44 -7.34 10.98
N GLN A 228 -22.25 -8.54 11.52
CA GLN A 228 -21.00 -8.96 12.17
C GLN A 228 -20.51 -10.31 11.66
N ASP A 229 -19.22 -10.60 11.87
CA ASP A 229 -18.63 -11.88 11.48
C ASP A 229 -19.29 -13.01 12.29
N VAL A 230 -19.91 -13.95 11.58
CA VAL A 230 -20.61 -15.11 12.17
C VAL A 230 -19.64 -16.01 12.94
N ALA A 231 -18.34 -16.00 12.58
CA ALA A 231 -17.34 -16.77 13.29
C ALA A 231 -16.93 -16.16 14.64
N GLU A 232 -17.08 -14.84 14.80
CA GLU A 232 -16.67 -14.11 16.00
C GLU A 232 -17.86 -13.82 16.93
N TYR A 233 -19.04 -13.54 16.36
CA TYR A 233 -20.25 -13.18 17.10
C TYR A 233 -21.31 -14.27 16.99
N SER A 234 -21.55 -15.00 18.09
CA SER A 234 -22.49 -16.13 18.13
C SER A 234 -23.96 -15.75 17.88
N GLU A 235 -24.32 -14.49 18.11
CA GLU A 235 -25.68 -13.99 17.88
C GLU A 235 -25.92 -13.62 16.41
N ALA A 236 -24.88 -13.37 15.63
CA ALA A 236 -24.99 -13.02 14.21
C ALA A 236 -25.39 -14.25 13.40
N ARG A 237 -26.48 -14.13 12.63
CA ARG A 237 -27.00 -15.21 11.79
C ARG A 237 -26.97 -14.80 10.33
N GLU A 238 -26.51 -15.71 9.47
CA GLU A 238 -26.56 -15.45 8.04
C GLU A 238 -28.00 -15.28 7.57
N VAL A 239 -28.20 -14.33 6.64
CA VAL A 239 -29.50 -14.06 6.05
C VAL A 239 -29.80 -15.14 5.00
N PRO A 240 -30.90 -15.89 5.12
CA PRO A 240 -31.23 -16.93 4.14
C PRO A 240 -31.34 -16.35 2.72
N GLY A 241 -30.69 -16.97 1.74
CA GLY A 241 -30.71 -16.54 0.35
C GLY A 241 -29.71 -15.44 -0.03
N VAL A 242 -29.07 -14.79 0.95
CA VAL A 242 -28.12 -13.68 0.72
C VAL A 242 -26.80 -13.94 1.45
N LYS A 243 -25.70 -13.92 0.72
CA LYS A 243 -24.35 -13.96 1.31
C LYS A 243 -23.78 -12.55 1.38
N VAL A 244 -23.29 -12.15 2.55
CA VAL A 244 -22.58 -10.88 2.73
C VAL A 244 -21.11 -11.17 3.00
N PHE A 245 -20.21 -10.62 2.19
CA PHE A 245 -18.77 -10.84 2.29
C PHE A 245 -18.04 -9.53 2.59
N ARG A 246 -17.17 -9.55 3.59
CA ARG A 246 -16.35 -8.40 4.02
C ARG A 246 -14.87 -8.79 4.12
N SER A 247 -14.01 -7.93 3.59
CA SER A 247 -12.56 -7.95 3.78
C SER A 247 -12.14 -6.90 4.81
N SER A 248 -11.17 -7.22 5.67
CA SER A 248 -10.61 -6.28 6.64
C SER A 248 -9.62 -5.27 6.04
N ALA A 249 -9.25 -5.43 4.76
CA ALA A 249 -8.33 -4.52 4.07
C ALA A 249 -8.80 -4.20 2.65
N THR A 250 -8.27 -3.09 2.11
CA THR A 250 -8.46 -2.67 0.72
C THR A 250 -7.95 -3.75 -0.24
N MET A 251 -8.73 -4.01 -1.29
CA MET A 251 -8.34 -4.87 -2.40
C MET A 251 -7.55 -4.07 -3.44
N TYR A 252 -6.36 -4.56 -3.80
CA TYR A 252 -5.46 -3.96 -4.80
C TYR A 252 -4.63 -5.06 -5.48
N PHE A 253 -3.74 -4.68 -6.40
CA PHE A 253 -3.01 -5.63 -7.26
C PHE A 253 -2.32 -6.76 -6.50
N ALA A 254 -1.84 -6.51 -5.28
CA ALA A 254 -1.05 -7.48 -4.54
C ALA A 254 -1.87 -8.53 -3.78
N ASN A 255 -3.18 -8.31 -3.59
CA ASN A 255 -4.06 -9.23 -2.83
C ASN A 255 -5.39 -9.56 -3.54
N ALA A 256 -5.61 -9.07 -4.77
CA ALA A 256 -6.86 -9.28 -5.50
C ALA A 256 -7.17 -10.76 -5.82
N GLU A 257 -6.13 -11.55 -6.09
CA GLU A 257 -6.29 -13.00 -6.30
C GLU A 257 -6.71 -13.70 -5.00
N LEU A 258 -6.01 -13.42 -3.90
CA LEU A 258 -6.36 -13.93 -2.56
C LEU A 258 -7.77 -13.53 -2.14
N TYR A 259 -8.21 -12.30 -2.46
CA TYR A 259 -9.59 -11.85 -2.21
C TYR A 259 -10.60 -12.70 -2.97
N SER A 260 -10.35 -12.92 -4.26
CA SER A 260 -11.26 -13.67 -5.14
C SER A 260 -11.37 -15.14 -4.73
N ASP A 261 -10.24 -15.76 -4.38
CA ASP A 261 -10.19 -17.15 -3.91
C ASP A 261 -10.85 -17.30 -2.53
N ALA A 262 -10.59 -16.36 -1.62
CA ALA A 262 -11.23 -16.34 -0.30
C ALA A 262 -12.74 -16.15 -0.42
N LEU A 263 -13.20 -15.26 -1.30
CA LEU A 263 -14.63 -15.04 -1.58
C LEU A 263 -15.28 -16.34 -2.06
N LYS A 264 -14.73 -16.97 -3.10
CA LYS A 264 -15.26 -18.25 -3.64
C LYS A 264 -15.31 -19.34 -2.57
N LYS A 265 -14.22 -19.50 -1.81
CA LYS A 265 -14.10 -20.50 -0.73
C LYS A 265 -15.10 -20.24 0.41
N ARG A 266 -15.27 -18.99 0.84
CA ARG A 266 -16.18 -18.60 1.94
C ARG A 266 -17.66 -18.66 1.54
N CYS A 267 -17.97 -18.44 0.27
CA CYS A 267 -19.31 -18.67 -0.26
C CYS A 267 -19.70 -20.16 -0.33
N GLY A 268 -18.74 -21.08 -0.19
CA GLY A 268 -18.99 -22.53 -0.22
C GLY A 268 -19.38 -23.06 -1.60
N VAL A 269 -19.06 -22.30 -2.66
CA VAL A 269 -19.38 -22.65 -4.04
C VAL A 269 -18.10 -22.69 -4.85
N ASP A 270 -17.87 -23.81 -5.55
CA ASP A 270 -16.81 -23.91 -6.56
C ASP A 270 -17.27 -23.25 -7.85
N VAL A 271 -17.18 -21.91 -7.86
CA VAL A 271 -17.64 -21.04 -8.96
C VAL A 271 -16.96 -21.44 -10.27
N ASP A 272 -15.65 -21.69 -10.24
CA ASP A 272 -14.87 -22.02 -11.43
C ASP A 272 -15.27 -23.38 -12.02
N HIS A 273 -15.53 -24.37 -11.16
CA HIS A 273 -16.00 -25.67 -11.62
C HIS A 273 -17.40 -25.61 -12.25
N LEU A 274 -18.33 -24.86 -11.64
CA LEU A 274 -19.69 -24.68 -12.18
C LEU A 274 -19.66 -23.98 -13.54
N ILE A 275 -18.87 -22.92 -13.66
CA ILE A 275 -18.65 -22.21 -14.93
C ILE A 275 -18.08 -23.15 -15.99
N SER A 276 -17.05 -23.94 -15.63
CA SER A 276 -16.42 -24.86 -16.57
C SER A 276 -17.38 -25.94 -17.08
N LYS A 277 -18.24 -26.48 -16.20
CA LYS A 277 -19.27 -27.46 -16.55
C LYS A 277 -20.33 -26.86 -17.46
N LYS A 278 -20.82 -25.65 -17.14
CA LYS A 278 -21.78 -24.91 -17.96
C LYS A 278 -21.23 -24.68 -19.38
N LYS A 279 -20.01 -24.15 -19.49
CA LYS A 279 -19.33 -23.92 -20.78
C LYS A 279 -19.11 -25.21 -21.57
N LYS A 280 -18.69 -26.30 -20.92
CA LYS A 280 -18.54 -27.62 -21.57
C LYS A 280 -19.87 -28.17 -22.10
N TRP A 281 -20.97 -28.00 -21.36
CA TRP A 281 -22.28 -28.46 -21.78
C TRP A 281 -22.83 -27.65 -22.95
N LEU A 282 -22.72 -26.31 -22.90
CA LEU A 282 -23.13 -25.42 -24.00
C LEU A 282 -22.40 -25.74 -25.30
N ARG A 283 -21.07 -25.94 -25.23
CA ARG A 283 -20.27 -26.37 -26.40
C ARG A 283 -20.75 -27.70 -26.99
N LYS A 284 -21.15 -28.67 -26.15
CA LYS A 284 -21.71 -29.95 -26.62
C LYS A 284 -23.06 -29.76 -27.32
N GLN A 285 -23.90 -28.85 -26.86
CA GLN A 285 -25.18 -28.56 -27.52
C GLN A 285 -25.01 -27.83 -28.84
N GLU A 286 -24.14 -26.83 -28.91
CA GLU A 286 -23.82 -26.14 -30.16
C GLU A 286 -23.27 -27.12 -31.21
N GLN A 287 -22.40 -28.04 -30.80
CA GLN A 287 -21.90 -29.09 -31.69
C GLN A 287 -23.00 -30.04 -32.17
N LYS A 288 -23.96 -30.41 -31.30
CA LYS A 288 -25.12 -31.22 -31.69
C LYS A 288 -26.03 -30.46 -32.65
N LEU A 289 -26.30 -29.18 -32.39
CA LEU A 289 -27.14 -28.34 -33.25
C LEU A 289 -26.49 -28.15 -34.62
N LYS A 290 -25.18 -27.87 -34.68
CA LYS A 290 -24.40 -27.79 -35.92
C LYS A 290 -24.41 -29.10 -36.70
N ARG A 291 -24.35 -30.26 -36.01
CA ARG A 291 -24.47 -31.58 -36.65
C ARG A 291 -25.88 -31.81 -37.21
N MET A 292 -26.93 -31.48 -36.45
CA MET A 292 -28.32 -31.60 -36.91
C MET A 292 -28.60 -30.67 -38.10
N GLN A 293 -28.14 -29.41 -38.08
CA GLN A 293 -28.25 -28.50 -39.23
C GLN A 293 -27.54 -29.03 -40.46
N LYS A 294 -26.32 -29.60 -40.32
CA LYS A 294 -25.62 -30.25 -41.43
C LYS A 294 -26.37 -31.47 -41.97
N THR A 295 -27.01 -32.26 -41.11
CA THR A 295 -27.84 -33.40 -41.54
C THR A 295 -29.11 -32.95 -42.24
N LEU A 296 -29.79 -31.91 -41.73
CA LEU A 296 -30.98 -31.31 -42.34
C LEU A 296 -30.67 -30.71 -43.71
N GLN A 297 -29.58 -29.95 -43.85
CA GLN A 297 -29.13 -29.42 -45.15
C GLN A 297 -28.82 -30.53 -46.16
N LYS A 298 -28.26 -31.66 -45.69
CA LYS A 298 -27.98 -32.81 -46.55
C LYS A 298 -29.26 -33.54 -46.99
N GLN A 299 -30.32 -33.49 -46.18
CA GLN A 299 -31.63 -34.05 -46.51
C GLN A 299 -32.45 -33.16 -47.45
N THR A 300 -32.44 -31.83 -47.26
CA THR A 300 -33.07 -30.89 -48.21
C THR A 300 -32.39 -30.93 -49.57
N ALA A 301 -31.06 -31.05 -49.62
CA ALA A 301 -30.33 -31.22 -50.88
C ALA A 301 -30.65 -32.55 -51.62
N SER A 302 -31.20 -33.55 -50.92
CA SER A 302 -31.63 -34.82 -51.52
C SER A 302 -33.11 -34.85 -51.95
N SER A 303 -33.89 -33.82 -51.62
CA SER A 303 -35.34 -33.77 -51.86
C SER A 303 -35.78 -32.70 -52.87
N GLU A 304 -34.85 -31.96 -53.48
CA GLU A 304 -35.18 -31.01 -54.55
C GLU A 304 -35.26 -31.71 -55.91
N GLY A 305 -36.45 -32.24 -56.16
CA GLY A 305 -36.88 -32.71 -57.47
C GLY A 305 -38.39 -32.56 -57.60
N THR A 306 -38.90 -31.31 -57.62
CA THR A 306 -40.06 -30.80 -58.38
C THR A 306 -40.34 -29.33 -57.96
N SER A 307 -40.36 -28.43 -58.93
CA SER A 307 -40.47 -26.98 -58.86
C SER A 307 -41.82 -26.42 -58.40
N VAL A 308 -41.85 -25.30 -57.66
CA VAL A 308 -42.33 -23.96 -58.11
C VAL A 308 -41.75 -22.88 -57.18
N SER A 309 -41.25 -21.81 -57.79
CA SER A 309 -40.52 -20.65 -57.25
C SER A 309 -41.37 -19.63 -56.47
N VAL A 310 -40.79 -19.03 -55.42
CA VAL A 310 -40.93 -17.58 -55.14
C VAL A 310 -39.59 -17.05 -54.61
N GLN A 311 -39.00 -16.09 -55.33
CA GLN A 311 -37.76 -15.40 -54.97
C GLN A 311 -37.94 -14.46 -53.77
N VAL A 312 -36.95 -14.43 -52.88
CA VAL A 312 -36.54 -13.18 -52.20
C VAL A 312 -35.01 -13.13 -52.24
N ASN A 313 -34.50 -12.11 -52.92
CA ASN A 313 -33.08 -11.81 -53.08
C ASN A 313 -32.39 -11.60 -51.72
N THR A 314 -31.20 -12.17 -51.57
CA THR A 314 -30.16 -11.58 -50.72
C THR A 314 -28.83 -11.75 -51.44
N ILE A 315 -28.22 -10.61 -51.75
CA ILE A 315 -26.93 -10.51 -52.44
C ILE A 315 -25.84 -10.99 -51.48
N ILE A 316 -25.17 -12.05 -51.89
CA ILE A 316 -23.90 -12.53 -51.34
C ILE A 316 -22.81 -11.75 -52.07
N THR A 317 -21.85 -11.19 -51.33
CA THR A 317 -20.50 -10.99 -51.86
C THR A 317 -19.52 -11.75 -50.99
N ASP A 318 -18.98 -12.81 -51.59
CA ASP A 318 -17.89 -13.65 -51.15
C ASP A 318 -16.60 -12.84 -50.92
N VAL A 319 -15.76 -13.27 -49.99
CA VAL A 319 -14.30 -13.24 -50.19
C VAL A 319 -13.68 -14.51 -49.60
N GLU A 320 -12.96 -15.20 -50.47
CA GLU A 320 -12.17 -16.41 -50.27
C GLU A 320 -11.06 -16.28 -49.22
N SER A 321 -10.72 -17.45 -48.67
CA SER A 321 -9.48 -17.79 -48.00
C SER A 321 -8.24 -17.56 -48.86
N ASN A 322 -7.14 -17.09 -48.27
CA ASN A 322 -5.80 -17.55 -48.62
C ASN A 322 -4.83 -17.45 -47.43
N ASN A 323 -4.02 -18.50 -47.28
CA ASN A 323 -2.87 -18.60 -46.38
C ASN A 323 -1.61 -17.96 -47.01
N VAL A 324 -0.68 -17.55 -46.13
CA VAL A 324 0.80 -17.79 -46.14
C VAL A 324 1.62 -16.53 -45.75
N ASP A 325 2.37 -16.71 -44.64
CA ASP A 325 3.67 -16.18 -44.18
C ASP A 325 4.16 -14.72 -44.36
N ASP A 326 4.49 -14.15 -43.19
CA ASP A 326 5.76 -13.53 -42.75
C ASP A 326 6.17 -12.11 -43.20
N SER A 327 6.85 -11.43 -42.26
CA SER A 327 7.67 -10.19 -42.37
C SER A 327 7.07 -8.83 -41.96
N MET A 328 7.39 -8.45 -40.72
CA MET A 328 7.98 -7.18 -40.23
C MET A 328 7.56 -5.78 -40.80
N ALA A 329 7.27 -4.90 -39.82
CA ALA A 329 7.65 -3.47 -39.71
C ALA A 329 6.61 -2.34 -39.95
N ARG A 330 6.35 -1.62 -38.83
CA ARG A 330 6.29 -0.15 -38.62
C ARG A 330 5.20 0.73 -39.29
N ALA A 331 4.44 1.34 -38.37
CA ALA A 331 4.23 2.79 -38.19
C ALA A 331 2.94 3.46 -38.73
N SER A 332 2.18 3.95 -37.74
CA SER A 332 1.60 5.29 -37.60
C SER A 332 0.37 5.76 -38.39
N ALA A 333 -0.50 6.37 -37.57
CA ALA A 333 -1.32 7.57 -37.77
C ALA A 333 -2.73 7.41 -38.39
N GLY A 334 -3.72 7.41 -37.49
CA GLY A 334 -4.75 8.46 -37.37
C GLY A 334 -5.73 8.68 -38.53
N ASN A 335 -7.00 8.35 -38.30
CA ASN A 335 -8.04 9.36 -38.17
C ASN A 335 -9.36 8.75 -37.68
N GLU A 336 -10.07 9.58 -36.91
CA GLU A 336 -11.42 9.40 -36.39
C GLU A 336 -12.45 9.18 -37.50
N LEU A 337 -13.46 8.36 -37.26
CA LEU A 337 -14.83 8.65 -37.67
C LEU A 337 -15.84 7.86 -36.83
N GLU A 338 -16.92 8.57 -36.48
CA GLU A 338 -18.11 8.14 -35.76
C GLU A 338 -18.79 6.91 -36.39
N ASP A 339 -19.32 6.02 -35.56
CA ASP A 339 -20.26 5.00 -36.00
C ASP A 339 -21.51 5.01 -35.12
N THR A 340 -22.58 5.54 -35.70
CA THR A 340 -23.97 5.39 -35.30
C THR A 340 -24.49 4.14 -35.99
N THR A 341 -24.89 3.08 -35.27
CA THR A 341 -26.00 2.22 -35.69
C THR A 341 -26.49 1.28 -34.59
N ALA A 342 -27.78 1.43 -34.29
CA ALA A 342 -28.79 0.38 -34.09
C ALA A 342 -28.30 -1.05 -33.82
N SER A 343 -28.39 -1.47 -32.56
CA SER A 343 -28.67 -2.87 -32.22
C SER A 343 -29.73 -2.90 -31.13
N GLY A 344 -30.85 -3.54 -31.41
CA GLY A 344 -31.98 -3.54 -30.49
C GLY A 344 -33.18 -4.31 -31.00
N GLN A 345 -32.97 -5.47 -31.62
CA GLN A 345 -34.09 -6.38 -31.88
C GLN A 345 -33.74 -7.84 -32.21
N GLU A 346 -32.77 -8.47 -31.52
CA GLU A 346 -32.60 -9.94 -31.65
C GLU A 346 -32.41 -10.73 -30.34
N ASP A 347 -32.29 -10.09 -29.16
CA ASP A 347 -31.92 -10.81 -27.93
C ASP A 347 -33.07 -11.52 -27.18
N ALA A 348 -34.32 -11.43 -27.63
CA ALA A 348 -35.47 -11.90 -26.84
C ALA A 348 -35.81 -13.40 -27.00
N LYS A 349 -35.18 -14.15 -27.92
CA LYS A 349 -35.59 -15.55 -28.22
C LYS A 349 -34.63 -16.66 -27.76
N ALA A 350 -33.47 -16.35 -27.18
CA ALA A 350 -32.45 -17.35 -26.82
C ALA A 350 -32.35 -17.71 -25.31
N ALA A 351 -33.17 -17.12 -24.44
CA ALA A 351 -32.91 -17.12 -22.98
C ALA A 351 -33.24 -18.43 -22.23
N ASN A 352 -34.12 -19.30 -22.73
CA ASN A 352 -34.68 -20.40 -21.91
C ASN A 352 -33.83 -21.69 -21.85
N GLY A 353 -32.70 -21.76 -22.56
CA GLY A 353 -31.86 -22.98 -22.65
C GLY A 353 -30.57 -22.98 -21.81
N SER A 354 -30.25 -21.90 -21.10
CA SER A 354 -28.92 -21.67 -20.50
C SER A 354 -28.88 -21.68 -18.97
N THR A 355 -30.02 -21.94 -18.31
CA THR A 355 -30.13 -21.92 -16.84
C THR A 355 -29.47 -23.17 -16.22
N LEU A 356 -28.78 -23.06 -15.08
CA LEU A 356 -28.18 -24.16 -14.33
C LEU A 356 -29.20 -25.28 -14.04
N LYS A 357 -30.44 -24.90 -13.73
CA LYS A 357 -31.56 -25.82 -13.53
C LYS A 357 -31.91 -26.61 -14.80
N ALA A 358 -31.90 -25.96 -15.96
CA ALA A 358 -32.09 -26.62 -17.26
C ALA A 358 -30.93 -27.56 -17.62
N LEU A 359 -29.75 -27.32 -17.03
CA LEU A 359 -28.53 -28.10 -17.22
C LEU A 359 -28.37 -29.27 -16.22
N GLY A 360 -29.25 -29.39 -15.22
CA GLY A 360 -29.15 -30.38 -14.15
C GLY A 360 -27.93 -30.17 -13.24
N LEU A 361 -27.39 -28.95 -13.16
CA LEU A 361 -26.26 -28.60 -12.30
C LEU A 361 -26.76 -28.14 -10.92
N PRO A 362 -25.99 -28.39 -9.84
CA PRO A 362 -26.35 -27.92 -8.50
C PRO A 362 -26.37 -26.39 -8.48
N GLN A 363 -27.45 -25.82 -7.96
CA GLN A 363 -27.57 -24.37 -7.78
C GLN A 363 -26.96 -23.96 -6.43
N PRO A 364 -26.37 -22.75 -6.35
CA PRO A 364 -25.95 -22.17 -5.08
C PRO A 364 -27.13 -22.07 -4.11
N HIS A 365 -26.86 -22.19 -2.81
CA HIS A 365 -27.89 -22.04 -1.76
C HIS A 365 -28.35 -20.59 -1.53
N PHE A 366 -27.77 -19.63 -2.25
CA PHE A 366 -28.07 -18.21 -2.17
C PHE A 366 -28.27 -17.63 -3.57
N HIS A 367 -29.14 -16.64 -3.70
CA HIS A 367 -29.43 -15.97 -4.97
C HIS A 367 -28.69 -14.63 -5.11
N SER A 368 -28.25 -14.03 -4.00
CA SER A 368 -27.57 -12.73 -4.00
C SER A 368 -26.29 -12.75 -3.16
N LEU A 369 -25.28 -12.04 -3.66
CA LEU A 369 -24.01 -11.77 -2.99
C LEU A 369 -23.88 -10.26 -2.77
N VAL A 370 -23.70 -9.83 -1.53
CA VAL A 370 -23.38 -8.45 -1.17
C VAL A 370 -21.90 -8.37 -0.80
N LEU A 371 -21.16 -7.55 -1.53
CA LEU A 371 -19.78 -7.20 -1.22
C LEU A 371 -19.79 -5.94 -0.36
N ASP A 372 -19.39 -6.08 0.90
CA ASP A 372 -19.12 -4.95 1.78
C ASP A 372 -17.74 -4.36 1.45
N LEU A 373 -17.77 -3.17 0.83
CA LEU A 373 -16.58 -2.44 0.39
C LEU A 373 -16.21 -1.30 1.34
N GLY A 374 -16.70 -1.31 2.59
CA GLY A 374 -16.36 -0.30 3.58
C GLY A 374 -14.85 -0.21 3.90
N ALA A 375 -14.10 -1.29 3.71
CA ALA A 375 -12.64 -1.29 3.89
C ALA A 375 -11.85 -0.84 2.64
N LEU A 376 -12.53 -0.58 1.51
CA LEU A 376 -11.89 -0.18 0.25
C LEU A 376 -11.56 1.32 0.33
N SER A 377 -10.28 1.67 0.43
CA SER A 377 -9.81 3.06 0.55
C SER A 377 -9.41 3.69 -0.79
N PHE A 378 -8.99 2.87 -1.75
CA PHE A 378 -8.60 3.28 -3.10
C PHE A 378 -8.79 2.11 -4.08
N VAL A 379 -8.75 2.40 -5.38
CA VAL A 379 -8.94 1.43 -6.45
C VAL A 379 -7.82 1.55 -7.48
N ASP A 380 -7.18 0.42 -7.79
CA ASP A 380 -6.27 0.31 -8.93
C ASP A 380 -6.89 -0.48 -10.09
N THR A 381 -6.20 -0.53 -11.24
CA THR A 381 -6.72 -1.17 -12.45
C THR A 381 -6.96 -2.68 -12.26
N VAL A 382 -6.19 -3.34 -11.40
CA VAL A 382 -6.35 -4.78 -11.10
C VAL A 382 -7.58 -5.00 -10.21
N CYS A 383 -7.84 -4.12 -9.25
CA CYS A 383 -9.03 -4.13 -8.41
C CYS A 383 -10.30 -4.01 -9.26
N ILE A 384 -10.35 -3.06 -10.20
CA ILE A 384 -11.49 -2.90 -11.14
C ILE A 384 -11.72 -4.18 -11.94
N LYS A 385 -10.65 -4.73 -12.56
CA LYS A 385 -10.74 -5.97 -13.34
C LYS A 385 -11.21 -7.15 -12.49
N SER A 386 -10.73 -7.24 -11.25
CA SER A 386 -11.08 -8.30 -10.32
C SER A 386 -12.55 -8.20 -9.87
N LEU A 387 -13.04 -6.99 -9.55
CA LEU A 387 -14.46 -6.78 -9.27
C LEU A 387 -15.33 -7.13 -10.48
N LYS A 388 -14.96 -6.71 -11.70
CA LYS A 388 -15.69 -7.08 -12.92
C LYS A 388 -15.73 -8.59 -13.13
N ASN A 389 -14.61 -9.28 -12.89
CA ASN A 389 -14.54 -10.73 -12.96
C ASN A 389 -15.46 -11.39 -11.92
N ILE A 390 -15.49 -10.89 -10.67
CA ILE A 390 -16.41 -11.38 -9.63
C ILE A 390 -17.86 -11.22 -10.08
N PHE A 391 -18.27 -10.05 -10.56
CA PHE A 391 -19.63 -9.82 -11.08
C PHE A 391 -19.99 -10.78 -12.22
N ARG A 392 -19.07 -10.98 -13.17
CA ARG A 392 -19.26 -11.91 -14.29
C ARG A 392 -19.40 -13.35 -13.80
N ASP A 393 -18.47 -13.81 -12.98
CA ASP A 393 -18.35 -15.21 -12.58
C ASP A 393 -19.55 -15.62 -11.70
N PHE A 394 -19.98 -14.77 -10.77
CA PHE A 394 -21.18 -15.02 -9.95
C PHE A 394 -22.49 -14.95 -10.78
N ARG A 395 -22.59 -14.04 -11.75
CA ARG A 395 -23.75 -14.02 -12.67
C ARG A 395 -23.82 -15.26 -13.55
N GLU A 396 -22.69 -15.83 -13.97
CA GLU A 396 -22.66 -17.09 -14.75
C GLU A 396 -23.28 -18.26 -13.96
N ILE A 397 -23.14 -18.27 -12.64
CA ILE A 397 -23.75 -19.25 -11.72
C ILE A 397 -25.10 -18.80 -11.13
N GLU A 398 -25.71 -17.80 -11.73
CA GLU A 398 -27.04 -17.31 -11.38
C GLU A 398 -27.17 -16.58 -10.04
N VAL A 399 -26.07 -16.04 -9.53
CA VAL A 399 -26.05 -15.19 -8.34
C VAL A 399 -25.91 -13.72 -8.74
N GLU A 400 -26.78 -12.86 -8.24
CA GLU A 400 -26.67 -11.41 -8.44
C GLU A 400 -25.69 -10.80 -7.44
N VAL A 401 -24.83 -9.87 -7.89
CA VAL A 401 -23.82 -9.24 -7.04
C VAL A 401 -24.18 -7.79 -6.80
N TYR A 402 -24.09 -7.36 -5.53
CA TYR A 402 -24.31 -5.99 -5.08
C TYR A 402 -23.08 -5.50 -4.32
N MET A 403 -22.84 -4.19 -4.36
CA MET A 403 -21.79 -3.50 -3.64
C MET A 403 -22.42 -2.59 -2.59
N ALA A 404 -21.89 -2.61 -1.38
CA ALA A 404 -22.38 -1.81 -0.27
C ALA A 404 -21.25 -1.04 0.41
N ALA A 405 -21.60 0.03 1.13
CA ALA A 405 -20.70 0.80 2.00
C ALA A 405 -19.47 1.38 1.30
N CYS A 406 -19.56 1.68 0.00
CA CYS A 406 -18.43 2.23 -0.76
C CYS A 406 -18.26 3.73 -0.49
N HIS A 407 -17.04 4.18 -0.15
CA HIS A 407 -16.74 5.60 0.05
C HIS A 407 -16.84 6.40 -1.26
N ALA A 408 -17.25 7.67 -1.19
CA ALA A 408 -17.43 8.53 -2.36
C ALA A 408 -16.18 8.66 -3.27
N PRO A 409 -14.94 8.84 -2.76
CA PRO A 409 -13.75 8.90 -3.62
C PRO A 409 -13.52 7.60 -4.41
N VAL A 410 -13.87 6.46 -3.83
CA VAL A 410 -13.76 5.14 -4.47
C VAL A 410 -14.79 5.00 -5.57
N VAL A 411 -16.02 5.47 -5.35
CA VAL A 411 -17.07 5.50 -6.39
C VAL A 411 -16.61 6.34 -7.58
N SER A 412 -16.04 7.53 -7.34
CA SER A 412 -15.48 8.37 -8.42
C SER A 412 -14.34 7.69 -9.17
N GLN A 413 -13.48 6.94 -8.48
CA GLN A 413 -12.41 6.14 -9.12
C GLN A 413 -12.96 4.98 -9.96
N LEU A 414 -14.02 4.31 -9.49
CA LEU A 414 -14.70 3.26 -10.25
C LEU A 414 -15.36 3.82 -11.51
N GLU A 415 -15.99 4.99 -11.43
CA GLU A 415 -16.56 5.70 -12.59
C GLU A 415 -15.48 6.09 -13.59
N ALA A 416 -14.40 6.72 -13.14
CA ALA A 416 -13.27 7.09 -13.98
C ALA A 416 -12.58 5.87 -14.62
N GLY A 417 -12.59 4.72 -13.94
CA GLY A 417 -12.06 3.46 -14.46
C GLY A 417 -13.05 2.64 -15.28
N HIS A 418 -14.18 3.22 -15.70
CA HIS A 418 -15.24 2.56 -16.48
C HIS A 418 -15.72 1.24 -15.86
N PHE A 419 -15.78 1.17 -14.53
CA PHE A 419 -16.33 0.01 -13.82
C PHE A 419 -17.82 -0.16 -14.14
N PHE A 420 -18.56 0.94 -14.09
CA PHE A 420 -19.98 0.96 -14.42
C PHE A 420 -20.17 0.99 -15.94
N ASP A 421 -20.88 -0.01 -16.46
CA ASP A 421 -21.19 -0.19 -17.87
C ASP A 421 -22.63 -0.72 -18.05
N ALA A 422 -23.00 -1.11 -19.27
CA ALA A 422 -24.34 -1.66 -19.55
C ALA A 422 -24.67 -2.92 -18.75
N SER A 423 -23.64 -3.67 -18.31
CA SER A 423 -23.80 -4.87 -17.50
C SER A 423 -23.80 -4.57 -16.00
N ILE A 424 -22.94 -3.68 -15.52
CA ILE A 424 -22.84 -3.30 -14.10
C ILE A 424 -23.28 -1.84 -13.97
N THR A 425 -24.57 -1.64 -13.72
CA THR A 425 -25.13 -0.30 -13.51
C THR A 425 -24.97 0.15 -12.05
N LYS A 426 -25.06 1.46 -11.80
CA LYS A 426 -25.04 2.03 -10.43
C LYS A 426 -26.20 1.54 -9.53
N GLN A 427 -27.21 0.86 -10.09
CA GLN A 427 -28.28 0.22 -9.32
C GLN A 427 -27.78 -0.92 -8.43
N HIS A 428 -26.58 -1.45 -8.71
CA HIS A 428 -25.95 -2.48 -7.88
C HIS A 428 -25.17 -1.89 -6.69
N LEU A 429 -25.14 -0.57 -6.55
CA LEU A 429 -24.40 0.13 -5.49
C LEU A 429 -25.37 0.67 -4.43
N PHE A 430 -25.13 0.32 -3.17
CA PHE A 430 -25.94 0.72 -2.03
C PHE A 430 -25.11 1.48 -1.00
N ALA A 431 -25.77 2.39 -0.28
CA ALA A 431 -25.14 3.18 0.78
C ALA A 431 -24.74 2.31 1.99
N SER A 432 -25.61 1.38 2.39
CA SER A 432 -25.37 0.46 3.50
C SER A 432 -25.52 -1.00 3.10
N VAL A 433 -24.94 -1.90 3.89
CA VAL A 433 -25.12 -3.35 3.74
C VAL A 433 -26.60 -3.73 3.96
N HIS A 434 -27.27 -3.07 4.91
CA HIS A 434 -28.67 -3.34 5.22
C HIS A 434 -29.58 -3.06 4.03
N ASP A 435 -29.41 -1.92 3.35
CA ASP A 435 -30.20 -1.56 2.16
C ASP A 435 -30.00 -2.57 1.02
N ALA A 436 -28.76 -3.01 0.79
CA ALA A 436 -28.44 -4.01 -0.21
C ALA A 436 -29.12 -5.36 0.09
N VAL A 437 -29.12 -5.78 1.36
CA VAL A 437 -29.76 -7.04 1.78
C VAL A 437 -31.28 -6.95 1.67
N LEU A 438 -31.90 -5.86 2.12
CA LEU A 438 -33.34 -5.65 1.95
C LEU A 438 -33.75 -5.67 0.49
N PHE A 439 -33.00 -4.99 -0.37
CA PHE A 439 -33.24 -4.98 -1.81
C PHE A 439 -33.12 -6.40 -2.40
N ALA A 440 -32.07 -7.13 -2.02
CA ALA A 440 -31.84 -8.50 -2.46
C ALA A 440 -32.98 -9.45 -2.05
N LEU A 441 -33.48 -9.33 -0.81
CA LEU A 441 -34.58 -10.15 -0.29
C LEU A 441 -35.92 -9.87 -0.99
N GLN A 442 -36.14 -8.64 -1.45
CA GLN A 442 -37.33 -8.26 -2.22
C GLN A 442 -37.25 -8.72 -3.68
N HIS A 443 -36.03 -8.96 -4.20
CA HIS A 443 -35.79 -9.39 -5.57
C HIS A 443 -35.06 -10.75 -5.64
N PRO A 444 -35.62 -11.83 -5.07
CA PRO A 444 -35.09 -13.18 -5.19
C PRO A 444 -35.38 -13.70 -6.61
N ARG A 445 -34.59 -13.25 -7.59
CA ARG A 445 -34.68 -13.52 -9.04
C ARG A 445 -36.02 -14.09 -9.54
N SER A 446 -36.88 -13.20 -10.02
CA SER A 446 -37.79 -13.49 -11.14
C SER A 446 -37.00 -13.42 -12.47
N SER A 447 -37.39 -14.24 -13.44
CA SER A 447 -36.87 -14.29 -14.80
C SER A 447 -36.72 -12.91 -15.47
N PRO A 448 -35.81 -12.74 -16.46
CA PRO A 448 -35.50 -11.42 -17.02
C PRO A 448 -36.65 -10.93 -17.91
N ALA A 449 -37.41 -9.93 -17.44
CA ALA A 449 -37.94 -8.82 -18.22
C ALA A 449 -38.96 -8.00 -17.40
N SER A 450 -38.61 -6.77 -17.03
CA SER A 450 -39.46 -5.59 -17.24
C SER A 450 -38.68 -4.32 -16.90
N PRO A 451 -38.72 -3.27 -17.75
CA PRO A 451 -38.17 -1.97 -17.38
C PRO A 451 -39.13 -1.34 -16.37
N VAL A 452 -38.72 -1.27 -15.11
CA VAL A 452 -39.48 -0.51 -14.10
C VAL A 452 -39.10 0.97 -14.24
N LEU A 453 -40.15 1.79 -14.39
CA LEU A 453 -40.12 3.23 -14.52
C LEU A 453 -39.19 3.88 -13.49
N THR A 454 -38.20 4.63 -13.97
CA THR A 454 -37.38 5.51 -13.13
C THR A 454 -38.19 6.71 -12.65
N THR A 455 -38.52 6.76 -11.37
CA THR A 455 -38.74 8.03 -10.66
C THR A 455 -37.38 8.59 -10.28
N LYS A 456 -37.00 9.71 -10.88
CA LYS A 456 -35.82 10.49 -10.51
C LYS A 456 -36.00 11.04 -9.09
N LEU A 457 -34.99 10.87 -8.24
CA LEU A 457 -34.68 11.76 -7.11
C LEU A 457 -33.32 12.38 -7.36
#